data_AF-A0A4D4LLS7-F1
#
_entry.id   AF-A0A4D4LLS7-F1
#
_cell.length_a   1.000
_cell.length_b   1.000
_cell.length_c   1.000
_cell.angle_alpha   90.00
_cell.angle_beta   90.00
_cell.angle_gamma   90.00
#
_symmetry.space_group_name_H-M   'P 1'
#
loop_
_entity.id
_entity.type
_entity.pdbx_description
1 polymer ?
#
loop_
_entity_poly.entity_id
_entity_poly.type
_entity_poly.pdbx_seq_one_letter_code
_entity_poly.pdbx_strand_id
1 'polypeptide(L)' 'MTRDFLNLRNYGYKDLNHWMEKQTYLAVGLTLMAVAELGVEATPLEGFDPISVDKAFKIRETGHSTTLLARPRLPRPR' A
#
# COMPACT_ATOMS: atom_id res chain seq x y z
N MET A 1 23.70 5.53 -2.16
CA MET A 1 23.13 4.33 -2.80
C MET A 1 21.59 4.38 -2.89
N THR A 2 20.81 4.43 -1.81
CA THR A 2 19.32 4.47 -1.91
C THR A 2 18.75 5.80 -2.41
N ARG A 3 19.33 6.93 -2.02
CA ARG A 3 18.92 8.27 -2.49
C ARG A 3 19.16 8.47 -4.00
N ASP A 4 20.09 7.73 -4.57
CA ASP A 4 20.44 7.81 -5.99
C ASP A 4 19.31 7.26 -6.86
N PHE A 5 18.66 6.17 -6.43
CA PHE A 5 17.48 5.62 -7.11
C PHE A 5 16.27 6.54 -7.02
N LEU A 6 16.06 7.21 -5.88
CA LEU A 6 15.00 8.21 -5.74
C LEU A 6 15.20 9.39 -6.69
N ASN A 7 16.44 9.90 -6.79
CA ASN A 7 16.78 10.98 -7.72
C ASN A 7 16.59 10.56 -9.18
N LEU A 8 16.99 9.33 -9.55
CA LEU A 8 16.81 8.81 -10.90
C LEU A 8 15.32 8.74 -11.30
N ARG A 9 14.47 8.28 -10.37
CA ARG A 9 13.02 8.22 -10.57
C ARG A 9 12.36 9.59 -10.58
N ASN A 10 12.85 10.52 -9.76
CA ASN A 10 12.27 11.86 -9.66
C ASN A 10 12.65 12.75 -10.87
N TYR A 11 13.92 12.75 -11.27
CA TYR A 11 14.44 13.65 -12.31
C TYR A 11 14.57 13.00 -13.69
N GLY A 12 14.93 11.72 -13.75
CA GLY A 12 15.11 11.00 -15.01
C GLY A 12 13.78 10.50 -15.58
N TYR A 13 13.15 9.56 -14.87
CA TYR A 13 11.93 8.89 -15.35
C TYR A 13 10.63 9.63 -14.99
N LYS A 14 10.67 10.49 -13.97
CA LYS A 14 9.51 11.25 -13.45
C LYS A 14 8.31 10.38 -13.02
N ASP A 15 8.58 9.14 -12.63
CA ASP A 15 7.59 8.12 -12.28
C ASP A 15 7.66 7.72 -10.80
N LEU A 16 8.25 8.57 -9.94
CA LEU A 16 8.53 8.26 -8.54
C LEU A 16 7.30 7.71 -7.80
N ASN A 17 6.15 8.37 -7.90
CA ASN A 17 4.93 7.95 -7.20
C ASN A 17 4.48 6.56 -7.65
N HIS A 18 4.43 6.32 -8.96
CA HIS A 18 4.05 5.03 -9.52
C HIS A 18 5.06 3.92 -9.18
N TRP A 19 6.35 4.25 -9.10
CA TRP A 19 7.38 3.32 -8.65
C TRP A 19 7.24 2.98 -7.17
N MET A 20 6.91 3.95 -6.32
CA MET A 20 6.64 3.75 -4.89
C MET A 20 5.39 2.90 -4.66
N GLU A 21 4.33 3.09 -5.44
CA GLU A 21 3.13 2.24 -5.40
C GLU A 21 3.50 0.77 -5.57
N LYS A 22 4.36 0.44 -6.53
CA LYS A 22 4.85 -0.94 -6.75
C LYS A 22 5.58 -1.51 -5.54
N GLN A 23 6.32 -0.68 -4.79
CA GLN A 23 6.97 -1.14 -3.55
C GLN A 23 5.93 -1.48 -2.48
N THR A 24 4.86 -0.70 -2.38
CA THR A 24 3.72 -0.99 -1.49
C THR A 24 3.03 -2.30 -1.88
N TYR A 25 2.83 -2.56 -3.18
CA TYR A 25 2.28 -3.84 -3.65
C TYR A 25 3.14 -5.04 -3.27
N LEU A 26 4.46 -4.94 -3.40
CA LEU A 26 5.39 -6.00 -2.98
C LEU A 26 5.29 -6.28 -1.47
N ALA A 27 5.25 -5.23 -0.65
CA ALA A 27 5.10 -5.35 0.80
C ALA A 27 3.77 -6.00 1.20
N VAL A 28 2.70 -5.69 0.47
CA VAL A 28 1.38 -6.28 0.73
C VAL A 28 1.33 -7.74 0.28
N GLY A 29 1.95 -8.10 -0.84
CA GLY A 29 2.10 -9.51 -1.24
C GLY A 29 2.77 -10.35 -0.15
N LEU A 30 3.86 -9.83 0.44
CA LEU A 30 4.51 -10.48 1.58
C LEU A 30 3.60 -10.57 2.81
N THR A 31 2.85 -9.50 3.09
CA THR A 31 1.91 -9.46 4.21
C THR A 31 0.81 -10.50 4.04
N LEU A 32 0.23 -10.66 2.85
CA LEU A 32 -0.79 -11.66 2.58
C LEU A 32 -0.26 -13.09 2.79
N MET A 33 0.98 -13.36 2.37
CA MET A 33 1.64 -14.64 2.65
C MET A 33 1.83 -14.88 4.15
N ALA A 34 2.30 -13.87 4.89
CA ALA A 34 2.49 -13.98 6.34
C ALA A 34 1.17 -14.16 7.11
N VAL A 35 0.11 -13.48 6.68
CA VAL A 35 -1.22 -13.55 7.28
C VAL A 35 -1.86 -14.91 6.99
N ALA A 36 -1.64 -15.47 5.79
CA ALA A 36 -2.06 -16.84 5.46
C ALA A 36 -1.36 -17.89 6.33
N GLU A 37 -0.06 -17.74 6.62
CA GLU A 37 0.68 -18.62 7.53
C GLU A 37 0.11 -18.59 8.95
N LEU A 38 -0.38 -17.42 9.41
CA LEU A 38 -1.04 -17.26 10.70
C LEU A 38 -2.50 -17.75 10.72
N GLY A 39 -2.99 -18.34 9.62
CA GLY A 39 -4.36 -18.83 9.49
C GLY A 39 -5.42 -17.72 9.41
N VAL A 40 -5.01 -16.49 9.12
CA VAL A 40 -5.90 -15.36 8.90
C VAL A 40 -6.13 -15.21 7.40
N GLU A 41 -7.38 -15.03 6.99
CA GLU A 41 -7.68 -14.69 5.59
C GLU A 41 -7.61 -13.17 5.44
N ALA A 42 -6.98 -12.67 4.38
CA ALA A 42 -7.01 -11.26 4.03
C ALA A 42 -7.20 -11.08 2.53
N THR A 43 -7.96 -10.06 2.15
CA THR A 43 -8.26 -9.74 0.75
C THR A 43 -7.69 -8.36 0.40
N PRO A 44 -6.81 -8.24 -0.60
CA PRO A 44 -6.39 -6.95 -1.13
C PRO A 44 -7.52 -6.32 -1.96
N LEU A 45 -7.65 -5.00 -1.88
CA LEU A 45 -8.72 -4.21 -2.47
C LEU A 45 -8.14 -2.95 -3.13
N GLU A 46 -8.32 -2.84 -4.44
CA GLU A 46 -7.98 -1.65 -5.24
C GLU A 46 -9.23 -0.84 -5.65
N GLY A 47 -10.41 -1.47 -5.65
CA GLY A 47 -11.67 -0.86 -6.09
C GLY A 47 -12.32 0.07 -5.06
N PHE A 48 -11.57 1.06 -4.55
CA PHE A 48 -12.08 2.10 -3.64
C PHE A 48 -11.69 3.49 -4.18
N ASP A 49 -12.32 4.55 -3.67
CA ASP A 49 -11.91 5.92 -3.97
C ASP A 49 -10.80 6.38 -3.00
N PRO A 50 -9.54 6.56 -3.45
CA PRO A 50 -8.44 6.96 -2.59
C PRO A 50 -8.63 8.35 -1.98
N ILE A 51 -9.34 9.26 -2.65
CA ILE A 51 -9.54 10.63 -2.17
C ILE A 51 -10.41 10.62 -0.91
N SER A 52 -11.49 9.84 -0.92
CA SER A 52 -12.37 9.67 0.23
C SER A 52 -11.63 9.11 1.46
N VAL A 53 -10.77 8.11 1.26
CA VAL A 53 -9.99 7.45 2.31
C VAL A 53 -8.90 8.38 2.86
N ASP A 54 -8.14 9.02 1.97
CA ASP A 54 -7.11 9.99 2.34
C ASP A 54 -7.70 11.12 3.18
N LYS A 55 -8.92 11.58 2.85
CA LYS A 55 -9.63 12.61 3.61
C LYS A 55 -10.12 12.11 4.97
N ALA A 56 -10.69 10.90 5.02
CA ALA A 56 -11.21 10.31 6.26
C ALA A 56 -10.11 10.11 7.31
N PHE A 57 -8.91 9.71 6.87
CA PHE A 57 -7.77 9.43 7.73
C PHE A 57 -6.70 10.55 7.76
N LYS A 58 -6.93 11.67 7.08
CA LYS A 58 -6.00 12.81 6.95
C LYS A 58 -4.59 12.41 6.46
N ILE A 59 -4.52 11.44 5.56
CA ILE A 59 -3.25 10.81 5.13
C ILE A 59 -2.38 11.80 4.35
N ARG A 60 -2.99 12.66 3.53
CA ARG A 60 -2.26 13.64 2.72
C ARG A 60 -1.47 14.66 3.53
N GLU A 61 -1.90 14.97 4.75
CA GLU A 61 -1.16 15.87 5.66
C GLU A 61 0.20 15.28 6.06
N THR A 62 0.34 13.96 6.01
CA THR A 62 1.60 13.25 6.31
C THR A 62 2.53 13.11 5.10
N GLY A 63 2.13 13.60 3.92
CA GLY A 63 2.89 13.44 2.67
C GLY A 63 2.74 12.07 2.01
N HIS A 64 1.78 11.25 2.44
CA HIS A 64 1.47 9.94 1.87
C HIS A 64 0.13 9.96 1.13
N SER A 65 -0.13 8.91 0.34
CA SER A 65 -1.43 8.67 -0.28
C SER A 65 -1.75 7.18 -0.27
N THR A 66 -3.03 6.86 -0.20
CA THR A 66 -3.50 5.47 -0.13
C THR A 66 -3.45 4.83 -1.51
N THR A 67 -2.65 3.77 -1.67
CA THR A 67 -2.57 2.99 -2.91
C THR A 67 -3.52 1.80 -2.91
N LEU A 68 -3.55 1.03 -1.82
CA LEU A 68 -4.32 -0.20 -1.73
C LEU A 68 -4.80 -0.42 -0.30
N LEU A 69 -5.92 -1.14 -0.14
CA LEU A 69 -6.41 -1.57 1.17
C LEU A 69 -6.33 -3.08 1.31
N ALA A 70 -6.02 -3.57 2.51
CA ALA A 70 -6.08 -4.99 2.83
C ALA A 70 -7.12 -5.19 3.93
N ARG A 71 -8.13 -6.00 3.66
CA ARG A 71 -9.17 -6.36 4.64
C ARG A 71 -8.88 -7.74 5.21
N PRO A 72 -8.48 -7.86 6.49
CA PRO A 72 -8.47 -9.16 7.16
C PRO A 72 -9.91 -9.61 7.46
N ARG A 73 -10.17 -10.90 7.28
CA ARG A 73 -11.38 -11.55 7.75
C ARG A 73 -11.21 -11.84 9.23
N LEU A 74 -12.01 -11.16 10.04
CA LEU A 74 -12.06 -11.43 11.47
C LEU A 74 -12.58 -12.87 11.69
N PRO A 75 -11.98 -13.64 12.63
CA PRO A 75 -12.55 -14.92 13.03
C PRO A 75 -13.98 -14.69 13.53
N ARG A 76 -14.93 -15.48 13.03
CA ARG A 76 -16.31 -15.40 13.55
C ARG A 76 -16.26 -15.78 15.03
N PRO A 77 -16.84 -14.97 15.95
CA PRO A 77 -17.04 -15.42 17.32
C PRO A 77 -17.91 -16.69 17.26
N ARG A 78 -17.48 -17.73 17.98
CA ARG A 78 -18.26 -18.96 18.17
C ARG A 78 -19.49 -18.67 19.02
#